data_AF-A0A937CCN2-F1
#
_entry.id   AF-A0A937CCN2-F1
#
_cell.length_a   1.000
_cell.length_b   1.000
_cell.length_c   1.000
_cell.angle_alpha   90.00
_cell.angle_beta   90.00
_cell.angle_gamma   90.00
#
_symmetry.space_group_name_H-M   'P 1'
#
loop_
_entity.id
_entity.type
_entity.pdbx_description
1 polymer ?
#
loop_
_entity_poly.entity_id
_entity_poly.type
_entity_poly.pdbx_seq_one_letter_code
_entity_poly.pdbx_strand_id
1 'polypeptide(L)'
;MKKTPYRVQIGFSLIEVLVSIVILSLGLLGLAGLFNYSISSSKNANSRMAAALLVADFAEMVRANPDGFDPNIATSKYDRLIPSFNPNDSSFIDLRTDLCTFPNCSNSTVATSSLAKNDMDRFRNRVRTSLPAGDMQATRVGNTNQIDVWIVWAEGKGTNSNEPK
;
A
#
# COMPACT_ATOMS: atom_id res chain seq x y z
N MET A 1 -72.15 6.54 34.34
CA MET A 1 -70.75 6.30 34.74
C MET A 1 -70.31 4.93 34.24
N LYS A 2 -69.46 4.84 33.21
CA LYS A 2 -68.91 3.56 32.72
C LYS A 2 -67.63 3.25 33.48
N LYS A 3 -67.58 2.12 34.21
CA LYS A 3 -66.36 1.62 34.87
C LYS A 3 -65.51 0.92 33.82
N THR A 4 -64.32 1.45 33.55
CA THR A 4 -63.31 0.79 32.70
C THR A 4 -62.70 -0.40 33.44
N PRO A 5 -62.66 -1.60 32.85
CA PRO A 5 -62.06 -2.76 33.50
C PRO A 5 -60.53 -2.61 33.53
N TYR A 6 -59.92 -2.87 34.70
CA TYR A 6 -58.48 -2.90 34.85
C TYR A 6 -57.94 -4.19 34.20
N ARG A 7 -57.14 -4.07 33.13
CA ARG A 7 -56.49 -5.23 32.51
C ARG A 7 -55.41 -5.77 33.46
N VAL A 8 -55.52 -7.05 33.81
CA VAL A 8 -54.49 -7.76 34.58
C VAL A 8 -53.28 -7.98 33.67
N GLN A 9 -52.14 -7.43 34.05
CA GLN A 9 -50.86 -7.64 33.36
C GLN A 9 -50.32 -9.02 33.73
N ILE A 10 -50.44 -9.96 32.80
CA ILE A 10 -49.95 -11.34 32.98
C ILE A 10 -48.42 -11.29 32.75
N GLY A 11 -47.64 -11.65 33.77
CA GLY A 11 -46.20 -11.39 33.88
C GLY A 11 -45.28 -12.15 32.90
N PHE A 12 -45.40 -11.89 31.59
CA PHE A 12 -44.51 -12.40 30.55
C PHE A 12 -43.55 -11.35 29.95
N SER A 13 -43.61 -10.08 30.36
CA SER A 13 -42.80 -9.02 29.72
C SER A 13 -41.30 -9.09 30.06
N LEU A 14 -40.92 -9.67 31.22
CA LEU A 14 -39.50 -9.76 31.60
C LEU A 14 -38.76 -10.81 30.76
N ILE A 15 -39.39 -11.96 30.51
CA ILE A 15 -38.80 -13.02 29.66
C ILE A 15 -38.75 -12.56 28.19
N GLU A 16 -39.74 -11.79 27.74
CA GLU A 16 -39.78 -11.21 26.39
C GLU A 16 -38.62 -10.22 26.16
N VAL A 17 -38.34 -9.34 27.11
CA VAL A 17 -37.21 -8.40 27.04
C VAL A 17 -35.88 -9.15 27.13
N LEU A 18 -35.77 -10.17 27.98
CA LEU A 18 -34.55 -10.97 28.11
C LEU A 18 -34.22 -11.73 26.83
N VAL A 19 -35.23 -12.36 26.21
CA VAL A 19 -35.07 -13.02 24.90
C VAL A 19 -34.73 -12.01 23.82
N SER A 20 -35.34 -10.81 23.83
CA SER A 20 -35.02 -9.74 22.88
C SER A 20 -33.56 -9.29 22.98
N ILE A 21 -33.04 -9.12 24.19
CA ILE A 21 -31.63 -8.75 24.43
C ILE A 21 -30.69 -9.88 23.96
N VAL A 22 -31.05 -11.15 24.19
CA VAL A 22 -30.27 -12.30 23.69
C VAL A 22 -30.22 -12.32 22.16
N ILE A 23 -31.37 -12.19 21.49
CA ILE A 23 -31.42 -12.17 20.02
C ILE A 23 -30.63 -10.98 19.46
N LEU A 24 -30.80 -9.78 20.06
CA LEU A 24 -30.08 -8.57 19.64
C LEU A 24 -28.57 -8.71 19.83
N SER A 25 -28.12 -9.25 20.96
CA SER A 25 -26.69 -9.45 21.23
C SER A 25 -26.04 -10.43 20.24
N LEU A 26 -26.73 -11.53 19.90
CA LEU A 26 -26.28 -12.45 18.85
C LEU A 26 -26.23 -11.77 17.47
N GLY A 27 -27.23 -10.95 17.13
CA GLY A 27 -27.27 -10.19 15.89
C GLY A 27 -26.11 -9.18 15.77
N LEU A 28 -25.81 -8.45 16.85
CA LEU A 28 -24.68 -7.52 16.89
C LEU A 28 -23.33 -8.21 16.82
N LEU A 29 -23.18 -9.40 17.40
CA LEU A 29 -21.94 -10.18 17.29
C LEU A 29 -21.68 -10.61 15.84
N GLY A 30 -22.73 -11.00 15.11
CA GLY A 30 -22.64 -11.28 13.67
C GLY A 30 -22.25 -10.04 12.85
N LEU A 31 -22.86 -8.89 13.15
CA LEU A 31 -22.53 -7.62 12.49
C LEU A 31 -21.08 -7.18 12.75
N ALA A 32 -20.57 -7.37 13.97
CA ALA A 32 -19.19 -7.03 14.32
C ALA A 32 -18.17 -7.82 13.47
N GLY A 33 -18.45 -9.10 13.20
CA GLY A 33 -17.63 -9.93 12.30
C GLY A 33 -17.63 -9.39 10.86
N LEU A 34 -18.81 -9.04 10.33
CA LEU A 34 -18.94 -8.45 8.99
C LEU A 34 -18.26 -7.08 8.90
N PHE A 35 -18.37 -6.24 9.93
CA PHE A 35 -17.74 -4.93 9.99
C PHE A 35 -16.20 -5.05 9.95
N ASN A 36 -15.63 -5.97 10.74
CA ASN A 36 -14.18 -6.21 10.72
C ASN A 36 -13.69 -6.69 9.36
N TYR A 37 -14.43 -7.61 8.71
CA TYR A 37 -14.14 -8.05 7.35
C TYR A 37 -14.20 -6.89 6.35
N SER A 38 -15.22 -6.04 6.44
CA SER A 38 -15.36 -4.87 5.58
C SER A 38 -14.18 -3.90 5.72
N ILE A 39 -13.69 -3.66 6.93
CA ILE A 39 -12.50 -2.80 7.16
C ILE A 39 -11.27 -3.42 6.50
N SER A 40 -11.02 -4.71 6.71
CA SER A 40 -9.88 -5.41 6.11
C SER A 40 -9.93 -5.37 4.59
N SER A 41 -11.10 -5.62 4.01
CA SER A 41 -11.33 -5.51 2.56
C SER A 41 -11.04 -4.11 2.03
N SER A 42 -11.51 -3.06 2.72
CA SER A 42 -11.24 -1.66 2.34
C SER A 42 -9.76 -1.32 2.41
N LYS A 43 -9.04 -1.80 3.43
CA LYS A 43 -7.58 -1.61 3.54
C LYS A 43 -6.83 -2.25 2.36
N ASN A 44 -7.17 -3.49 2.01
CA ASN A 44 -6.55 -4.18 0.89
C ASN A 44 -6.84 -3.49 -0.45
N ALA A 45 -8.06 -3.01 -0.66
CA ALA A 45 -8.41 -2.23 -1.84
C ALA A 45 -7.61 -0.92 -1.91
N ASN A 46 -7.40 -0.23 -0.78
CA ASN A 46 -6.61 0.99 -0.71
C ASN A 46 -5.13 0.75 -1.08
N SER A 47 -4.51 -0.32 -0.56
CA SER A 47 -3.13 -0.68 -0.93
C SER A 47 -2.99 -0.98 -2.42
N ARG A 48 -3.96 -1.70 -3.02
CA ARG A 48 -3.97 -1.97 -4.46
C ARG A 48 -4.10 -0.70 -5.30
N MET A 49 -4.96 0.22 -4.88
CA MET A 49 -5.12 1.52 -5.53
C MET A 49 -3.83 2.36 -5.43
N ALA A 50 -3.22 2.42 -4.23
CA ALA A 50 -1.96 3.12 -4.03
C ALA A 50 -0.83 2.56 -4.91
N ALA A 51 -0.72 1.23 -5.02
CA ALA A 51 0.24 0.58 -5.90
C ALA A 51 0.01 0.96 -7.39
N ALA A 52 -1.25 0.96 -7.85
CA ALA A 52 -1.58 1.34 -9.22
C ALA A 52 -1.19 2.80 -9.54
N LEU A 53 -1.46 3.72 -8.62
CA LEU A 53 -1.06 5.13 -8.75
C LEU A 53 0.46 5.28 -8.77
N LEU A 54 1.18 4.54 -7.92
CA LEU A 54 2.64 4.55 -7.90
C LEU A 54 3.23 4.06 -9.24
N VAL A 55 2.71 2.99 -9.83
CA VAL A 55 3.16 2.52 -11.15
C VAL A 55 2.88 3.56 -12.24
N ALA A 56 1.72 4.23 -12.20
CA ALA A 56 1.39 5.27 -13.15
C ALA A 56 2.38 6.46 -13.06
N ASP A 57 2.69 6.91 -11.86
CA ASP A 57 3.69 7.96 -11.63
C ASP A 57 5.08 7.55 -12.13
N PHE A 58 5.48 6.30 -11.87
CA PHE A 58 6.75 5.76 -12.37
C PHE A 58 6.81 5.78 -13.90
N ALA A 59 5.72 5.39 -14.57
CA ALA A 59 5.66 5.40 -16.03
C ALA A 59 5.87 6.83 -16.58
N GLU A 60 5.31 7.84 -15.93
CA GLU A 60 5.53 9.24 -16.31
C GLU A 60 6.97 9.69 -16.06
N MET A 61 7.59 9.28 -14.95
CA MET A 61 9.02 9.58 -14.67
C MET A 61 9.94 9.00 -15.76
N VAL A 62 9.69 7.76 -16.18
CA VAL A 62 10.44 7.09 -17.24
C VAL A 62 10.22 7.77 -18.60
N ARG A 63 8.98 8.20 -18.90
CA ARG A 63 8.67 8.94 -20.14
C ARG A 63 9.34 10.31 -20.18
N ALA A 64 9.46 10.98 -19.03
CA ALA A 64 10.10 12.29 -18.93
C ALA A 64 11.62 12.23 -19.14
N ASN A 65 12.25 11.06 -18.96
CA ASN A 65 13.69 10.87 -19.09
C ASN A 65 14.03 9.68 -20.02
N PRO A 66 13.91 9.87 -21.34
CA PRO A 66 14.24 8.84 -22.32
C PRO A 66 15.72 8.45 -22.32
N ASP A 67 16.62 9.33 -21.82
CA ASP A 67 18.06 9.06 -21.67
C ASP A 67 18.38 8.00 -20.59
N GLY A 68 17.35 7.50 -19.90
CA GLY A 68 17.40 6.31 -19.06
C GLY A 68 17.58 5.00 -19.83
N PHE A 69 17.34 5.01 -21.14
CA PHE A 69 17.49 3.85 -22.03
C PHE A 69 18.71 4.00 -22.92
N ASP A 70 19.70 3.11 -22.80
CA ASP A 70 20.81 3.03 -23.74
C ASP A 70 20.51 1.92 -24.76
N PRO A 71 20.31 2.22 -26.05
CA PRO A 71 20.02 1.18 -27.06
C PRO A 71 21.16 0.16 -27.23
N ASN A 72 22.37 0.46 -26.75
CA ASN A 72 23.55 -0.39 -26.90
C ASN A 72 23.83 -1.26 -25.66
N ILE A 73 23.07 -1.10 -24.57
CA ILE A 73 23.26 -1.84 -23.31
C ILE A 73 21.93 -2.51 -22.92
N ALA A 74 21.99 -3.80 -22.55
CA ALA A 74 20.81 -4.57 -22.15
C ALA A 74 20.20 -4.12 -20.81
N THR A 75 20.94 -3.31 -20.03
CA THR A 75 20.54 -2.78 -18.72
C THR A 75 20.11 -1.32 -18.83
N SER A 76 18.92 -0.99 -18.33
CA SER A 76 18.46 0.41 -18.20
C SER A 76 19.03 1.06 -16.95
N LYS A 77 19.15 2.40 -16.95
CA LYS A 77 19.43 3.16 -15.72
C LYS A 77 18.29 3.10 -14.70
N TYR A 78 17.13 2.59 -15.12
CA TYR A 78 15.95 2.31 -14.30
C TYR A 78 15.89 0.85 -13.80
N ASP A 79 16.86 0.00 -14.16
CA ASP A 79 16.84 -1.39 -13.71
C ASP A 79 17.17 -1.50 -12.23
N ARG A 80 16.26 -2.16 -11.50
CA ARG A 80 16.40 -2.54 -10.11
C ARG A 80 15.85 -3.94 -9.93
N LEU A 81 16.74 -4.90 -9.68
CA LEU A 81 16.40 -6.27 -9.35
C LEU A 81 16.36 -6.45 -7.83
N ILE A 82 15.26 -7.01 -7.31
CA ILE A 82 15.14 -7.44 -5.92
C ILE A 82 15.10 -8.97 -5.89
N PRO A 83 16.26 -9.65 -5.74
CA PRO A 83 16.32 -11.12 -5.79
C PRO A 83 15.59 -11.79 -4.63
N SER A 84 15.35 -11.06 -3.54
CA SER A 84 14.52 -11.49 -2.43
C SER A 84 13.83 -10.28 -1.81
N PHE A 85 12.51 -10.38 -1.61
CA PHE A 85 11.74 -9.38 -0.90
C PHE A 85 12.09 -9.42 0.59
N ASN A 86 12.61 -8.32 1.12
CA ASN A 86 12.90 -8.15 2.54
C ASN A 86 12.07 -6.98 3.10
N PRO A 87 11.03 -7.25 3.90
CA PRO A 87 10.17 -6.21 4.46
C PRO A 87 10.87 -5.34 5.50
N ASN A 88 12.01 -5.80 6.03
CA ASN A 88 12.82 -5.10 7.03
C ASN A 88 14.08 -4.47 6.43
N ASP A 89 14.13 -4.32 5.11
CA ASP A 89 15.29 -3.75 4.43
C ASP A 89 15.45 -2.25 4.74
N SER A 90 16.22 -1.98 5.79
CA SER A 90 16.63 -0.65 6.24
C SER A 90 17.88 -0.12 5.53
N SER A 91 18.42 -0.83 4.52
CA SER A 91 19.48 -0.29 3.65
C SER A 91 19.00 0.87 2.78
N PHE A 92 17.72 1.22 2.91
CA PHE A 92 17.14 2.45 2.43
C PHE A 92 17.57 3.64 3.30
N ILE A 93 18.61 4.34 2.85
CA ILE A 93 18.79 5.74 3.21
C ILE A 93 17.90 6.52 2.24
N ASP A 94 17.10 7.46 2.75
CA ASP A 94 16.46 8.49 1.93
C ASP A 94 17.57 9.30 1.29
N LEU A 95 18.08 8.77 0.18
CA LEU A 95 19.16 9.37 -0.55
C LEU A 95 18.49 10.51 -1.33
N ARG A 96 18.24 11.62 -0.62
CA ARG A 96 18.67 12.92 -1.13
C ARG A 96 20.19 12.82 -1.31
N THR A 97 20.62 12.03 -2.29
CA THR A 97 21.84 12.37 -2.99
C THR A 97 21.45 13.64 -3.69
N ASP A 98 21.81 14.76 -3.06
CA ASP A 98 21.91 16.02 -3.76
C ASP A 98 22.60 15.70 -5.08
N LEU A 99 21.85 15.80 -6.19
CA LEU A 99 22.34 15.49 -7.53
C LEU A 99 23.66 16.22 -7.80
N CYS A 100 23.83 17.35 -7.10
CA CYS A 100 25.06 18.06 -6.85
C CYS A 100 24.89 18.98 -5.63
N THR A 101 25.99 19.32 -4.95
CA THR A 101 26.02 20.40 -3.94
C THR A 101 26.54 21.69 -4.59
N PHE A 102 25.82 22.80 -4.44
CA PHE A 102 26.25 24.12 -4.91
C PHE A 102 27.61 24.50 -4.30
N PRO A 103 28.57 25.11 -5.03
CA PRO A 103 28.46 25.66 -6.39
C PRO A 103 28.82 24.71 -7.54
N ASN A 104 29.19 23.45 -7.26
CA ASN A 104 29.76 22.52 -8.25
C ASN A 104 28.71 21.71 -9.03
N CYS A 105 27.53 22.29 -9.21
CA CYS A 105 26.49 21.76 -10.09
C CYS A 105 26.87 22.03 -11.54
N SER A 106 27.66 21.14 -12.13
CA SER A 106 27.99 21.16 -13.55
C SER A 106 27.23 20.05 -14.27
N ASN A 107 26.99 20.24 -15.57
CA ASN A 107 26.27 19.28 -16.42
C ASN A 107 26.91 17.89 -16.40
N SER A 108 28.22 17.80 -16.09
CA SER A 108 29.00 16.57 -15.94
C SER A 108 28.76 15.85 -14.61
N THR A 109 28.63 16.58 -13.49
CA THR A 109 28.42 15.96 -12.17
C THR A 109 27.02 15.35 -12.04
N VAL A 110 26.00 16.01 -12.58
CA VAL A 110 24.62 15.48 -12.68
C VAL A 110 24.50 14.39 -13.77
N ALA A 111 25.39 14.37 -14.77
CA ALA A 111 25.44 13.29 -15.76
C ALA A 111 26.02 11.98 -15.19
N THR A 112 26.92 12.04 -14.21
CA THR A 112 27.50 10.84 -13.55
C THR A 112 26.60 10.24 -12.47
N SER A 113 25.74 11.04 -11.84
CA SER A 113 24.64 10.61 -10.97
C SER A 113 23.33 10.64 -11.76
N SER A 114 23.15 9.66 -12.64
CA SER A 114 22.00 9.58 -13.56
C SER A 114 20.68 9.91 -12.85
N LEU A 115 19.94 10.90 -13.37
CA LEU A 115 18.59 11.28 -12.93
C LEU A 115 17.71 10.06 -12.61
N ALA A 116 17.79 9.03 -13.47
CA ALA A 116 17.13 7.74 -13.31
C ALA A 116 17.42 7.01 -11.99
N LYS A 117 18.65 7.05 -11.45
CA LYS A 117 18.98 6.42 -10.15
C LYS A 117 18.29 7.13 -9.00
N ASN A 118 18.36 8.47 -8.98
CA ASN A 118 17.68 9.28 -7.97
C ASN A 118 16.15 9.11 -8.07
N ASP A 119 15.62 9.04 -9.29
CA ASP A 119 14.22 8.73 -9.55
C ASP A 119 13.84 7.36 -8.97
N MET A 120 14.68 6.34 -9.15
CA MET A 120 14.47 5.00 -8.59
C MET A 120 14.49 4.98 -7.07
N ASP A 121 15.40 5.72 -6.44
CA ASP A 121 15.49 5.76 -4.99
C ASP A 121 14.30 6.51 -4.39
N ARG A 122 13.88 7.62 -5.00
CA ARG A 122 12.65 8.33 -4.61
C ARG A 122 11.42 7.48 -4.82
N PHE A 123 11.32 6.79 -5.96
CA PHE A 123 10.18 5.93 -6.24
C PHE A 123 10.11 4.77 -5.23
N ARG A 124 11.22 4.09 -4.95
CA ARG A 124 11.27 3.05 -3.92
C ARG A 124 10.91 3.57 -2.54
N ASN A 125 11.36 4.78 -2.16
CA ASN A 125 10.95 5.42 -0.90
C ASN A 125 9.43 5.57 -0.82
N ARG A 126 8.82 6.09 -1.89
CA ARG A 126 7.37 6.28 -1.97
C ARG A 126 6.64 4.95 -1.88
N VAL A 127 7.14 3.90 -2.53
CA VAL A 127 6.58 2.54 -2.42
C VAL A 127 6.63 2.03 -0.98
N ARG A 128 7.77 2.19 -0.30
CA ARG A 128 7.97 1.75 1.09
C ARG A 128 7.14 2.50 2.11
N THR A 129 6.91 3.79 1.88
CA THR A 129 6.14 4.65 2.78
C THR A 129 4.63 4.59 2.51
N SER A 130 4.21 4.29 1.28
CA SER A 130 2.79 4.23 0.91
C SER A 130 2.18 2.84 1.06
N LEU A 131 2.99 1.78 1.01
CA LEU A 131 2.54 0.40 1.10
C LEU A 131 3.15 -0.31 2.31
N PRO A 132 2.39 -1.16 3.02
CA PRO A 132 2.92 -1.91 4.17
C PRO A 132 4.06 -2.83 3.74
N ALA A 133 5.25 -2.56 4.27
CA ALA A 133 6.49 -3.23 3.88
C ALA A 133 6.67 -3.33 2.35
N GLY A 134 6.29 -2.29 1.60
CA GLY A 134 6.35 -2.30 0.14
C GLY A 134 7.76 -2.42 -0.42
N ASP A 135 7.94 -3.07 -1.57
CA ASP A 135 9.14 -2.93 -2.38
C ASP A 135 8.80 -3.01 -3.87
N MET A 136 9.77 -2.64 -4.71
CA MET A 136 9.60 -2.61 -6.16
C MET A 136 10.76 -3.26 -6.89
N GLN A 137 10.44 -3.83 -8.04
CA GLN A 137 11.37 -4.27 -9.07
C GLN A 137 11.05 -3.53 -10.36
N ALA A 138 12.08 -3.10 -11.08
CA ALA A 138 11.94 -2.55 -12.41
C ALA A 138 13.01 -3.19 -13.31
N THR A 139 12.64 -3.65 -14.49
CA THR A 139 13.58 -4.31 -15.39
C THR A 139 13.22 -4.03 -16.84
N ARG A 140 14.20 -3.65 -17.64
CA ARG A 140 14.03 -3.45 -19.08
C ARG A 140 13.71 -4.76 -19.79
N VAL A 141 12.82 -4.67 -20.78
CA VAL A 141 12.46 -5.81 -21.65
C VAL A 141 13.46 -5.88 -22.81
N GLY A 142 14.53 -6.67 -22.64
CA GLY A 142 15.59 -6.81 -23.66
C GLY A 142 16.20 -5.46 -24.05
N ASN A 143 16.40 -5.24 -25.35
CA ASN A 143 16.95 -3.98 -25.89
C ASN A 143 15.86 -2.97 -26.31
N THR A 144 14.64 -3.09 -25.78
CA THR A 144 13.50 -2.21 -26.14
C THR A 144 13.36 -1.03 -25.18
N ASN A 145 12.62 0.01 -25.51
CA ASN A 145 12.33 1.09 -24.55
C ASN A 145 11.11 0.78 -23.66
N GLN A 146 11.00 -0.48 -23.22
CA GLN A 146 9.94 -0.98 -22.35
C GLN A 146 10.54 -1.43 -21.02
N ILE A 147 9.79 -1.22 -19.93
CA ILE A 147 10.16 -1.62 -18.58
C ILE A 147 9.01 -2.41 -17.96
N ASP A 148 9.32 -3.57 -17.43
CA ASP A 148 8.45 -4.32 -16.53
C ASP A 148 8.63 -3.82 -15.11
N VAL A 149 7.53 -3.45 -14.45
CA VAL A 149 7.52 -2.97 -13.07
C VAL A 149 6.68 -3.91 -12.22
N TRP A 150 7.27 -4.38 -11.14
CA TRP A 150 6.62 -5.20 -10.13
C TRP A 150 6.62 -4.46 -8.81
N ILE A 151 5.47 -4.36 -8.16
CA ILE A 151 5.35 -3.85 -6.79
C ILE A 151 4.82 -4.98 -5.93
N VAL A 152 5.46 -5.17 -4.79
CA VAL A 152 5.09 -6.15 -3.77
C VAL A 152 4.87 -5.45 -2.45
N TRP A 153 3.93 -5.94 -1.65
CA TRP A 153 3.67 -5.44 -0.30
C TRP A 153 3.14 -6.57 0.58
N ALA A 154 3.28 -6.40 1.89
CA ALA A 154 2.66 -7.30 2.84
C ALA A 154 1.17 -6.96 2.98
N GLU A 155 0.29 -7.91 2.72
CA GLU A 155 -1.11 -7.79 3.12
C GLU A 155 -1.24 -8.14 4.60
N GLY A 156 -1.86 -7.25 5.38
CA GLY A 156 -2.07 -7.49 6.80
C GLY A 156 -3.00 -8.67 7.03
N LYS A 157 -2.43 -9.82 7.42
CA LYS A 157 -3.19 -10.95 7.94
C LYS A 157 -3.51 -10.64 9.39
N GLY A 158 -4.73 -10.19 9.65
CA GLY A 158 -5.22 -10.04 11.01
C GLY A 158 -5.17 -11.38 11.74
N THR A 159 -4.08 -11.62 12.49
CA THR A 159 -3.95 -12.42 13.74
C THR A 159 -2.52 -12.80 14.13
N ASN A 160 -1.45 -12.38 13.43
CA ASN A 160 -0.10 -12.84 13.79
C ASN A 160 0.81 -11.67 14.21
N SER A 161 1.32 -11.73 15.45
CA SER A 161 2.13 -10.73 16.17
C SER A 161 3.51 -10.38 15.56
N ASN A 162 3.76 -10.76 14.31
CA ASN A 162 5.04 -10.57 13.62
C ASN A 162 4.89 -9.71 12.36
N GLU A 163 3.85 -8.88 12.28
CA GLU A 163 3.72 -7.89 11.22
C GLU A 163 4.85 -6.85 11.37
N PRO A 164 5.72 -6.68 10.37
CA PRO A 164 6.75 -5.65 10.42
C PRO A 164 6.08 -4.28 10.48
N LYS A 165 6.49 -3.50 11.49
CA LYS A 165 6.03 -2.12 11.71
C LYS A 165 6.44 -1.20 10.57
#